data_AF-M5SWV9-F1
#
_entry.id   AF-M5SWV9-F1
#
_cell.length_a   1.000
_cell.length_b   1.000
_cell.length_c   1.000
_cell.angle_alpha   90.00
_cell.angle_beta   90.00
_cell.angle_gamma   90.00
#
_symmetry.space_group_name_H-M   'P 1'
#
loop_
_entity.id
_entity.type
_entity.pdbx_description
1 polymer ?
#
loop_
_entity_poly.entity_id
_entity_poly.type
_entity_poly.pdbx_seq_one_letter_code
_entity_poly.pdbx_strand_id
1 'polypeptide(L)'
;MNTRLRICSVRRLRVWIALLLIASLVVGSGADEPRGVNSQQMSAQRWRGRTLEAVAEQIHSARSDSERLEYEARRSWLRRWEPGQMPSAPADAPDESGLVEAPRIGELERPESVDASVWQSMVAMQDRLFVTDTDDERKENLPTTIELARQLEAAMSTQFADESNSLATPTAWAIAYTRYRLGRALAYRELPEVREAWPISDPDRYGDALNDVFERLTEQTKGNRREFILLQDRMFRRAGKKGRALELLEAHRRSIDPKWYLKKRRDLLQELRWDPPYREAAQLYLEAGYDDES
;
A
#
# COMPACT_ATOMS: atom_id res chain seq x y z
N MET A 1 46.13 -42.90 31.49
CA MET A 1 45.38 -42.06 32.46
C MET A 1 44.08 -41.69 31.78
N ASN A 2 42.97 -42.44 31.99
CA ASN A 2 41.96 -42.22 33.04
C ASN A 2 41.59 -40.73 33.14
N THR A 3 40.33 -40.28 32.95
CA THR A 3 39.17 -40.69 33.75
C THR A 3 37.84 -40.36 33.04
N ARG A 4 36.87 -41.28 33.15
CA ARG A 4 35.45 -41.18 32.79
C ARG A 4 34.63 -40.43 33.86
N LEU A 5 33.48 -39.86 33.50
CA LEU A 5 32.24 -39.72 34.32
C LEU A 5 31.10 -39.39 33.32
N ARG A 6 30.20 -40.28 32.87
CA ARG A 6 29.10 -41.02 33.52
C ARG A 6 28.20 -40.16 34.42
N ILE A 7 27.01 -39.84 33.89
CA ILE A 7 25.79 -39.62 34.69
C ILE A 7 24.72 -40.61 34.20
N CYS A 8 24.20 -41.36 35.16
CA CYS A 8 23.22 -42.43 35.01
C CYS A 8 21.77 -41.91 35.04
N SER A 9 20.98 -42.44 34.10
CA SER A 9 19.63 -43.03 34.24
C SER A 9 19.00 -43.06 35.65
N VAL A 10 17.68 -42.80 35.74
CA VAL A 10 16.64 -43.60 36.45
C VAL A 10 15.27 -43.20 35.83
N ARG A 11 14.58 -44.08 35.06
CA ARG A 11 13.37 -44.90 35.39
C ARG A 11 12.16 -44.06 35.87
N ARG A 12 10.88 -44.34 35.62
CA ARG A 12 10.03 -45.38 34.98
C ARG A 12 8.59 -44.94 35.35
N LEU A 13 7.59 -45.07 34.49
CA LEU A 13 6.35 -45.81 34.83
C LEU A 13 5.43 -45.99 33.61
N ARG A 14 5.11 -47.25 33.33
CA ARG A 14 4.06 -47.73 32.43
C ARG A 14 2.74 -47.75 33.20
N VAL A 15 1.63 -47.32 32.58
CA VAL A 15 0.29 -47.84 32.93
C VAL A 15 -0.56 -48.02 31.65
N TRP A 16 -0.89 -49.30 31.48
CA TRP A 16 -1.94 -50.06 30.78
C TRP A 16 -3.04 -49.46 29.88
N ILE A 17 -3.46 -50.36 29.00
CA ILE A 17 -4.41 -50.36 27.88
C ILE A 17 -5.85 -50.72 28.33
N ALA A 18 -6.82 -50.10 27.64
CA ALA A 18 -8.21 -50.50 27.28
C ALA A 18 -9.30 -50.76 28.36
N LEU A 19 -10.46 -50.10 28.18
CA LEU A 19 -11.67 -50.73 27.61
C LEU A 19 -12.85 -49.76 27.46
N LEU A 20 -13.39 -49.75 26.24
CA LEU A 20 -14.78 -49.54 25.78
C LEU A 20 -15.89 -49.28 26.82
N LEU A 21 -16.61 -48.17 26.64
CA LEU A 21 -18.05 -48.08 26.89
C LEU A 21 -18.74 -47.39 25.71
N ILE A 22 -19.55 -48.16 25.00
CA ILE A 22 -20.52 -47.75 23.97
C ILE A 22 -21.86 -47.52 24.67
N ALA A 23 -22.50 -46.38 24.35
CA ALA A 23 -23.91 -45.98 24.51
C ALA A 23 -23.91 -44.51 24.98
N SER A 24 -24.51 -43.53 24.32
CA SER A 24 -25.75 -43.53 23.55
C SER A 24 -25.72 -42.39 22.53
N LEU A 25 -26.01 -42.71 21.27
CA LEU A 25 -26.34 -41.74 20.23
C LEU A 25 -27.73 -41.15 20.54
N VAL A 26 -27.75 -39.93 21.08
CA VAL A 26 -28.89 -39.03 20.88
C VAL A 26 -28.54 -38.18 19.66
N VAL A 27 -29.06 -38.62 18.51
CA VAL A 27 -29.13 -37.80 17.29
C VAL A 27 -30.16 -36.71 17.57
N GLY A 28 -29.70 -35.63 18.21
CA GLY A 28 -30.38 -34.35 18.17
C GLY A 28 -30.02 -33.70 16.84
N SER A 29 -30.81 -33.95 15.81
CA SER A 29 -30.84 -33.12 14.60
C SER A 29 -31.48 -31.77 14.92
N GLY A 30 -30.82 -31.00 15.78
CA GLY A 30 -30.97 -29.56 15.80
C GLY A 30 -30.08 -29.03 14.70
N ALA A 31 -30.68 -28.38 13.70
CA ALA A 31 -29.93 -27.51 12.83
C ALA A 31 -29.25 -26.46 13.70
N ASP A 32 -27.96 -26.67 14.02
CA ASP A 32 -27.08 -25.64 14.55
C ASP A 32 -26.91 -24.61 13.44
N GLU A 33 -27.86 -23.67 13.35
CA GLU A 33 -27.56 -22.38 12.77
C GLU A 33 -26.32 -21.83 13.49
N PRO A 34 -25.33 -21.29 12.75
CA PRO A 34 -24.05 -20.93 13.32
C PRO A 34 -24.20 -19.74 14.28
N ARG A 35 -24.51 -20.01 15.56
CA ARG A 35 -24.67 -19.02 16.64
C ARG A 35 -23.46 -18.08 16.76
N GLY A 36 -22.29 -18.51 16.31
CA GLY A 36 -21.07 -17.69 16.26
C GLY A 36 -21.13 -16.53 15.26
N VAL A 37 -21.64 -16.76 14.04
CA VAL A 37 -21.62 -15.77 12.95
C VAL A 37 -22.52 -14.58 13.26
N ASN A 38 -23.74 -14.85 13.76
CA ASN A 38 -24.69 -13.80 14.16
C ASN A 38 -24.14 -12.96 15.32
N SER A 39 -23.45 -13.57 16.28
CA SER A 39 -22.88 -12.85 17.42
C SER A 39 -21.77 -11.86 16.99
N GLN A 40 -20.93 -12.25 16.04
CA GLN A 40 -19.84 -11.42 15.53
C GLN A 40 -20.38 -10.26 14.69
N GLN A 41 -21.34 -10.51 13.80
CA GLN A 41 -21.98 -9.46 13.00
C GLN A 41 -22.72 -8.44 13.87
N MET A 42 -23.46 -8.88 14.89
CA MET A 42 -24.11 -7.98 15.85
C MET A 42 -23.10 -7.14 16.65
N SER A 43 -21.94 -7.72 17.01
CA SER A 43 -20.87 -6.97 17.67
C SER A 43 -20.27 -5.89 16.75
N ALA A 44 -20.08 -6.23 15.47
CA ALA A 44 -19.54 -5.35 14.45
C ALA A 44 -20.50 -4.19 14.11
N GLN A 45 -21.81 -4.46 14.02
CA GLN A 45 -22.85 -3.44 13.87
C GLN A 45 -22.85 -2.45 15.05
N ARG A 46 -22.80 -2.94 16.30
CA ARG A 46 -22.74 -2.08 17.49
C ARG A 46 -21.45 -1.26 17.54
N TRP A 47 -20.31 -1.85 17.15
CA TRP A 47 -19.06 -1.11 17.00
C TRP A 47 -19.19 0.00 15.97
N ARG A 48 -19.72 -0.31 14.77
CA ARG A 48 -19.92 0.64 13.67
C ARG A 48 -20.75 1.85 14.10
N GLY A 49 -21.87 1.63 14.80
CA GLY A 49 -22.73 2.70 15.32
C GLY A 49 -21.97 3.66 16.24
N ARG A 50 -21.26 3.12 17.25
CA ARG A 50 -20.45 3.93 18.17
C ARG A 50 -19.32 4.68 17.46
N THR A 51 -18.65 4.04 16.50
CA THR A 51 -17.58 4.69 15.72
C THR A 51 -18.14 5.82 14.86
N LEU A 52 -19.32 5.65 14.24
CA LEU A 52 -19.98 6.69 13.46
C LEU A 52 -20.35 7.91 14.32
N GLU A 53 -20.83 7.69 15.54
CA GLU A 53 -21.12 8.76 16.51
C GLU A 53 -19.83 9.51 16.89
N ALA A 54 -18.77 8.78 17.26
CA ALA A 54 -17.48 9.39 17.61
C ALA A 54 -16.87 10.19 16.44
N VAL A 55 -16.95 9.68 15.21
CA VAL A 55 -16.48 10.41 14.03
C VAL A 55 -17.34 11.63 13.74
N ALA A 56 -18.65 11.59 14.01
CA ALA A 56 -19.51 12.77 13.85
C ALA A 56 -19.14 13.89 14.83
N GLU A 57 -18.79 13.54 16.07
CA GLU A 57 -18.24 14.50 17.04
C GLU A 57 -16.91 15.09 16.55
N GLN A 58 -16.01 14.25 16.05
CA GLN A 58 -14.72 14.69 15.46
C GLN A 58 -14.90 15.67 14.30
N ILE A 59 -15.89 15.45 13.42
CA ILE A 59 -16.22 16.38 12.33
C ILE A 59 -16.66 17.73 12.90
N HIS A 60 -17.49 17.74 13.94
CA HIS A 60 -17.97 18.98 14.56
C HIS A 60 -16.86 19.75 15.28
N SER A 61 -15.93 19.03 15.92
CA SER A 61 -14.81 19.62 16.66
C SER A 61 -13.54 19.84 15.83
N ALA A 62 -13.59 19.62 14.52
CA ALA A 62 -12.42 19.71 13.65
C ALA A 62 -11.84 21.14 13.65
N ARG A 63 -10.52 21.26 13.78
CA ARG A 63 -9.80 22.55 13.91
C ARG A 63 -9.41 23.14 12.55
N SER A 64 -9.56 22.36 11.49
CA SER A 64 -9.23 22.77 10.13
C SER A 64 -10.10 22.03 9.12
N ASP A 65 -10.20 22.58 7.90
CA ASP A 65 -10.86 21.90 6.79
C ASP A 65 -10.16 20.59 6.42
N SER A 66 -8.83 20.52 6.52
CA SER A 66 -8.10 19.29 6.23
C SER A 66 -8.46 18.17 7.22
N GLU A 67 -8.62 18.49 8.51
CA GLU A 67 -9.03 17.54 9.54
C GLU A 67 -10.50 17.13 9.36
N ARG A 68 -11.38 18.09 9.06
CA ARG A 68 -12.78 17.84 8.75
C ARG A 68 -12.95 16.88 7.57
N LEU A 69 -12.24 17.12 6.47
CA LEU A 69 -12.24 16.24 5.28
C LEU A 69 -11.74 14.83 5.58
N GLU A 70 -10.78 14.68 6.48
CA GLU A 70 -10.30 13.38 6.93
C GLU A 70 -11.38 12.62 7.71
N TYR A 71 -12.08 13.27 8.62
CA TYR A 71 -13.17 12.63 9.37
C TYR A 71 -14.42 12.38 8.51
N GLU A 72 -14.72 13.26 7.56
CA GLU A 72 -15.76 13.04 6.55
C GLU A 72 -15.46 11.81 5.70
N ALA A 73 -14.21 11.62 5.26
CA ALA A 73 -13.78 10.43 4.54
C ALA A 73 -13.97 9.15 5.38
N ARG A 74 -13.59 9.16 6.66
CA ARG A 74 -13.82 8.03 7.57
C ARG A 74 -15.30 7.70 7.72
N ARG A 75 -16.14 8.72 7.93
CA ARG A 75 -17.60 8.56 8.06
C ARG A 75 -18.20 8.01 6.78
N SER A 76 -17.76 8.52 5.63
CA SER A 76 -18.18 8.09 4.30
C SER A 76 -17.92 6.60 4.10
N TRP A 77 -16.70 6.14 4.39
CA TRP A 77 -16.34 4.73 4.31
C TRP A 77 -17.18 3.86 5.25
N LEU A 78 -17.26 4.22 6.55
CA LEU A 78 -18.01 3.47 7.55
C LEU A 78 -19.51 3.34 7.22
N ARG A 79 -20.09 4.35 6.56
CA ARG A 79 -21.48 4.30 6.10
C ARG A 79 -21.70 3.31 4.96
N ARG A 80 -20.70 3.04 4.13
CA ARG A 80 -20.79 2.07 3.03
C ARG A 80 -20.41 0.65 3.45
N TRP A 81 -19.52 0.51 4.43
CA TRP A 81 -19.16 -0.81 4.95
C TRP A 81 -20.30 -1.42 5.78
N GLU A 82 -20.66 -2.64 5.44
CA GLU A 82 -21.57 -3.49 6.21
C GLU A 82 -20.82 -4.75 6.66
N PRO A 83 -20.95 -5.17 7.94
CA PRO A 83 -20.22 -6.33 8.44
C PRO A 83 -20.47 -7.61 7.63
N GLY A 84 -19.40 -8.22 7.11
CA GLY A 84 -19.48 -9.43 6.29
C GLY A 84 -19.86 -9.18 4.83
N GLN A 85 -19.89 -7.93 4.38
CA GLN A 85 -20.18 -7.52 3.01
C GLN A 85 -19.04 -6.68 2.40
N MET A 86 -17.83 -6.75 2.97
CA MET A 86 -16.66 -6.12 2.37
C MET A 86 -16.39 -6.76 1.01
N PRO A 87 -16.19 -5.96 -0.06
CA PRO A 87 -15.94 -6.52 -1.38
C PRO A 87 -14.62 -7.29 -1.40
N SER A 88 -14.58 -8.41 -2.11
CA SER A 88 -13.33 -9.06 -2.49
C SER A 88 -12.48 -8.13 -3.37
N ALA A 89 -11.27 -8.57 -3.74
CA ALA A 89 -10.59 -7.91 -4.86
C ALA A 89 -11.48 -7.95 -6.10
N PRO A 90 -11.37 -6.97 -7.01
CA PRO A 90 -11.90 -7.12 -8.36
C PRO A 90 -11.44 -8.46 -8.93
N ALA A 91 -12.39 -9.27 -9.41
CA ALA A 91 -12.10 -10.59 -10.00
C ALA A 91 -11.46 -10.46 -11.39
N ASP A 92 -11.67 -9.31 -12.03
CA ASP A 92 -11.08 -8.98 -13.32
C ASP A 92 -9.66 -8.44 -13.13
N ALA A 93 -8.83 -8.60 -14.16
CA ALA A 93 -7.53 -7.93 -14.23
C ALA A 93 -7.70 -6.42 -13.97
N PRO A 94 -6.65 -5.72 -13.50
CA PRO A 94 -6.69 -4.28 -13.37
C PRO A 94 -7.28 -3.65 -14.64
N ASP A 95 -8.25 -2.77 -14.45
CA ASP A 95 -8.80 -1.96 -15.52
C ASP A 95 -7.74 -0.93 -15.91
N GLU A 96 -6.82 -1.40 -16.75
CA GLU A 96 -5.79 -0.59 -17.38
C GLU A 96 -6.37 0.27 -18.50
N SER A 97 -7.67 0.15 -18.80
CA SER A 97 -8.31 0.97 -19.83
C SER A 97 -8.25 2.46 -19.44
N GLY A 98 -7.54 3.20 -20.30
CA GLY A 98 -7.29 4.62 -20.10
C GLY A 98 -6.17 4.96 -19.10
N LEU A 99 -5.39 3.97 -18.63
CA LEU A 99 -4.07 4.25 -18.07
C LEU A 99 -3.10 4.56 -19.21
N VAL A 100 -2.23 5.53 -19.02
CA VAL A 100 -1.16 5.84 -19.96
C VAL A 100 0.07 5.06 -19.54
N GLU A 101 0.58 4.16 -20.37
CA GLU A 101 1.86 3.50 -20.11
C GLU A 101 3.00 4.53 -20.05
N ALA A 102 4.03 4.23 -19.25
CA ALA A 102 5.18 5.12 -19.11
C ALA A 102 5.95 5.25 -20.44
N PRO A 103 5.96 6.43 -21.09
CA PRO A 103 6.61 6.57 -22.38
C PRO A 103 8.11 6.37 -22.28
N ARG A 104 8.67 5.62 -23.23
CA ARG A 104 10.10 5.41 -23.37
C ARG A 104 10.70 6.55 -24.17
N ILE A 105 11.62 7.31 -23.57
CA ILE A 105 12.31 8.41 -24.23
C ILE A 105 13.01 7.92 -25.50
N GLY A 106 13.57 6.70 -25.49
CA GLY A 106 14.21 6.10 -26.67
C GLY A 106 13.27 5.83 -27.85
N GLU A 107 11.96 5.79 -27.62
CA GLU A 107 10.93 5.59 -28.64
C GLU A 107 10.28 6.91 -29.12
N LEU A 108 10.60 8.03 -28.46
CA LEU A 108 10.11 9.35 -28.82
C LEU A 108 11.02 9.99 -29.89
N GLU A 109 10.44 10.87 -30.70
CA GLU A 109 11.21 11.71 -31.59
C GLU A 109 12.02 12.73 -30.77
N ARG A 110 13.35 12.75 -30.97
CA ARG A 110 14.23 13.73 -30.31
C ARG A 110 13.93 15.13 -30.85
N PRO A 111 13.58 16.10 -30.00
CA PRO A 111 13.43 17.48 -30.43
C PRO A 111 14.75 18.06 -30.97
N GLU A 112 14.69 18.85 -32.04
CA GLU A 112 15.88 19.45 -32.65
C GLU A 112 16.66 20.34 -31.67
N SER A 113 15.96 20.95 -30.71
CA SER A 113 16.53 21.81 -29.67
C SER A 113 17.37 21.06 -28.62
N VAL A 114 17.28 19.74 -28.55
CA VAL A 114 17.98 18.93 -27.54
C VAL A 114 19.16 18.22 -28.19
N ASP A 115 20.38 18.51 -27.72
CA ASP A 115 21.58 17.86 -28.24
C ASP A 115 21.50 16.32 -28.23
N ALA A 116 22.00 15.68 -29.29
CA ALA A 116 21.92 14.23 -29.44
C ALA A 116 22.60 13.48 -28.29
N SER A 117 23.71 13.99 -27.76
CA SER A 117 24.41 13.41 -26.60
C SER A 117 23.58 13.51 -25.32
N VAL A 118 22.90 14.63 -25.09
CA VAL A 118 22.00 14.84 -23.94
C VAL A 118 20.81 13.90 -24.04
N TRP A 119 20.19 13.79 -25.21
CA TRP A 119 19.09 12.86 -25.45
C TRP A 119 19.50 11.41 -25.15
N GLN A 120 20.63 10.95 -25.71
CA GLN A 120 21.13 9.59 -25.45
C GLN A 120 21.44 9.35 -23.97
N SER A 121 21.93 10.36 -23.26
CA SER A 121 22.13 10.27 -21.81
C SER A 121 20.80 10.09 -21.06
N MET A 122 19.74 10.82 -21.43
CA MET A 122 18.41 10.65 -20.84
C MET A 122 17.81 9.27 -21.12
N VAL A 123 17.94 8.77 -22.35
CA VAL A 123 17.53 7.39 -22.71
C VAL A 123 18.25 6.37 -21.84
N ALA A 124 19.58 6.44 -21.77
CA ALA A 124 20.38 5.51 -20.98
C ALA A 124 20.04 5.57 -19.47
N MET A 125 19.75 6.76 -18.92
CA MET A 125 19.30 6.90 -17.54
C MET A 125 17.92 6.26 -17.32
N GLN A 126 16.97 6.47 -18.23
CA GLN A 126 15.63 5.89 -18.13
C GLN A 126 15.66 4.36 -18.21
N ASP A 127 16.44 3.80 -19.14
CA ASP A 127 16.58 2.35 -19.27
C ASP A 127 17.17 1.72 -18.02
N ARG A 128 18.24 2.31 -17.47
CA ARG A 128 18.83 1.87 -16.19
C ARG A 128 17.85 2.02 -15.04
N LEU A 129 17.07 3.10 -15.00
CA LEU A 129 16.05 3.30 -13.98
C LEU A 129 15.00 2.19 -14.05
N PHE A 130 14.54 1.80 -15.24
CA PHE A 130 13.51 0.78 -15.38
C PHE A 130 14.02 -0.63 -15.03
N VAL A 131 15.29 -0.92 -15.31
CA VAL A 131 15.93 -2.18 -14.90
C VAL A 131 16.10 -2.24 -13.38
N THR A 132 16.43 -1.13 -12.72
CA THR A 132 16.70 -1.11 -11.27
C THR A 132 15.45 -0.96 -10.40
N ASP A 133 14.39 -0.36 -10.95
CA ASP A 133 13.15 -0.02 -10.23
C ASP A 133 12.01 -1.03 -10.49
N THR A 134 12.29 -2.31 -10.26
CA THR A 134 11.32 -3.42 -10.36
C THR A 134 10.59 -3.65 -9.05
N ASP A 135 9.46 -4.33 -9.06
CA ASP A 135 8.73 -4.59 -7.81
C ASP A 135 9.50 -5.47 -6.83
N ASP A 136 10.31 -6.40 -7.35
CA ASP A 136 11.09 -7.34 -6.56
C ASP A 136 12.38 -6.71 -6.00
N GLU A 137 13.11 -5.93 -6.80
CA GLU A 137 14.46 -5.47 -6.45
C GLU A 137 14.49 -4.02 -5.91
N ARG A 138 13.39 -3.26 -6.02
CA ARG A 138 13.38 -1.82 -5.70
C ARG A 138 13.90 -1.52 -4.29
N LYS A 139 13.58 -2.35 -3.28
CA LYS A 139 14.03 -2.12 -1.90
C LYS A 139 15.56 -2.21 -1.76
N GLU A 140 16.17 -3.13 -2.49
CA GLU A 140 17.62 -3.37 -2.48
C GLU A 140 18.36 -2.31 -3.29
N ASN A 141 17.72 -1.80 -4.36
CA ASN A 141 18.29 -0.83 -5.29
C ASN A 141 17.94 0.63 -4.96
N LEU A 142 17.27 0.93 -3.84
CA LEU A 142 16.76 2.28 -3.53
C LEU A 142 17.78 3.42 -3.70
N PRO A 143 19.05 3.31 -3.23
CA PRO A 143 20.03 4.38 -3.44
C PRO A 143 20.26 4.68 -4.92
N THR A 144 20.42 3.64 -5.73
CA THR A 144 20.61 3.74 -7.19
C THR A 144 19.37 4.28 -7.89
N THR A 145 18.18 3.80 -7.53
CA THR A 145 16.90 4.27 -8.07
C THR A 145 16.69 5.76 -7.79
N ILE A 146 16.92 6.21 -6.55
CA ILE A 146 16.78 7.63 -6.17
C ILE A 146 17.74 8.50 -6.95
N GLU A 147 19.00 8.08 -7.09
CA GLU A 147 20.00 8.85 -7.81
C GLU A 147 19.69 8.94 -9.30
N LEU A 148 19.39 7.81 -9.96
CA LEU A 148 19.03 7.80 -11.39
C LEU A 148 17.77 8.61 -11.67
N ALA A 149 16.71 8.43 -10.87
CA ALA A 149 15.46 9.16 -11.07
C ALA A 149 15.65 10.66 -10.83
N ARG A 150 16.46 11.07 -9.85
CA ARG A 150 16.77 12.49 -9.61
C ARG A 150 17.56 13.11 -10.77
N GLN A 151 18.60 12.44 -11.26
CA GLN A 151 19.39 12.93 -12.39
C GLN A 151 18.54 13.03 -13.66
N LEU A 152 17.73 12.01 -13.94
CA LEU A 152 16.82 12.02 -15.08
C LEU A 152 15.77 13.13 -14.97
N GLU A 153 15.14 13.29 -13.81
CA GLU A 153 14.12 14.32 -13.60
C GLU A 153 14.68 15.73 -13.76
N ALA A 154 15.89 15.98 -13.25
CA ALA A 154 16.58 17.27 -13.40
C ALA A 154 16.96 17.54 -14.86
N ALA A 155 17.50 16.54 -15.57
CA ALA A 155 17.85 16.65 -16.98
C ALA A 155 16.61 16.95 -17.84
N MET A 156 15.53 16.17 -17.67
CA MET A 156 14.31 16.36 -18.43
C MET A 156 13.62 17.69 -18.11
N SER A 157 13.53 18.08 -16.84
CA SER A 157 12.90 19.36 -16.46
C SER A 157 13.68 20.57 -16.99
N THR A 158 15.00 20.44 -17.14
CA THR A 158 15.84 21.49 -17.75
C THR A 158 15.60 21.59 -19.26
N GLN A 159 15.52 20.45 -19.96
CA GLN A 159 15.34 20.43 -21.41
C GLN A 159 13.90 20.71 -21.85
N PHE A 160 12.92 20.41 -20.99
CA PHE A 160 11.48 20.48 -21.28
C PHE A 160 10.74 21.29 -20.21
N ALA A 161 11.25 22.48 -19.88
CA ALA A 161 10.69 23.34 -18.84
C ALA A 161 9.20 23.66 -19.06
N ASP A 162 8.81 23.95 -20.30
CA ASP A 162 7.41 24.27 -20.66
C ASP A 162 6.47 23.06 -20.51
N GLU A 163 7.00 21.85 -20.70
CA GLU A 163 6.22 20.60 -20.61
C GLU A 163 6.09 20.09 -19.17
N SER A 164 6.93 20.58 -18.27
CA SER A 164 7.01 20.13 -16.87
C SER A 164 5.76 20.42 -16.05
N ASN A 165 4.84 21.25 -16.55
CA ASN A 165 3.65 21.74 -15.84
C ASN A 165 2.32 21.18 -16.40
N SER A 166 2.37 20.25 -17.35
CA SER A 166 1.17 19.60 -17.89
C SER A 166 1.42 18.15 -18.28
N LEU A 167 0.39 17.47 -18.81
CA LEU A 167 0.47 16.11 -19.37
C LEU A 167 0.08 16.09 -20.86
N ALA A 168 0.46 17.15 -21.60
CA ALA A 168 0.03 17.36 -22.98
C ALA A 168 0.82 16.53 -24.00
N THR A 169 2.04 16.10 -23.67
CA THR A 169 2.97 15.42 -24.57
C THR A 169 3.47 14.10 -23.96
N PRO A 170 3.95 13.14 -24.78
CA PRO A 170 4.61 11.94 -24.27
C PRO A 170 5.83 12.24 -23.39
N THR A 171 6.60 13.28 -23.70
CA THR A 171 7.75 13.71 -22.89
C THR A 171 7.30 14.22 -21.52
N ALA A 172 6.22 15.00 -21.45
CA ALA A 172 5.63 15.43 -20.18
C ALA A 172 5.18 14.23 -19.32
N TRP A 173 4.58 13.22 -19.95
CA TRP A 173 4.25 11.96 -19.29
C TRP A 173 5.48 11.23 -18.76
N ALA A 174 6.57 11.17 -19.52
CA ALA A 174 7.83 10.58 -19.07
C ALA A 174 8.43 11.33 -17.86
N ILE A 175 8.29 12.67 -17.80
CA ILE A 175 8.66 13.47 -16.61
C ILE A 175 7.81 13.07 -15.41
N ALA A 176 6.49 13.00 -15.57
CA ALA A 176 5.57 12.64 -14.48
C ALA A 176 5.86 11.24 -13.93
N TYR A 177 6.12 10.27 -14.82
CA TYR A 177 6.53 8.92 -14.42
C TYR A 177 7.87 8.90 -13.69
N THR A 178 8.84 9.72 -14.11
CA THR A 178 10.12 9.84 -13.42
C THR A 178 9.94 10.42 -12.01
N ARG A 179 9.14 11.49 -11.86
CA ARG A 179 8.77 12.05 -10.55
C ARG A 179 8.06 11.04 -9.67
N TYR A 180 7.14 10.27 -10.23
CA TYR A 180 6.44 9.20 -9.51
C TYR A 180 7.41 8.12 -8.99
N ARG A 181 8.34 7.64 -9.82
CA ARG A 181 9.37 6.67 -9.40
C ARG A 181 10.28 7.23 -8.31
N LEU A 182 10.74 8.47 -8.48
CA LEU A 182 11.54 9.17 -7.47
C LEU A 182 10.78 9.29 -6.13
N GLY A 183 9.53 9.74 -6.17
CA GLY A 183 8.69 9.89 -4.99
C GLY A 183 8.42 8.55 -4.29
N ARG A 184 8.16 7.48 -5.04
CA ARG A 184 8.01 6.13 -4.47
C ARG A 184 9.30 5.64 -3.82
N ALA A 185 10.43 5.76 -4.51
CA ALA A 185 11.72 5.31 -3.98
C ALA A 185 12.11 6.10 -2.72
N LEU A 186 11.88 7.41 -2.71
CA LEU A 186 12.02 8.23 -1.51
C LEU A 186 11.12 7.70 -0.39
N ALA A 187 9.82 7.55 -0.62
CA ALA A 187 8.87 7.11 0.42
C ALA A 187 9.13 5.68 0.95
N TYR A 188 9.73 4.81 0.13
CA TYR A 188 10.15 3.46 0.54
C TYR A 188 11.29 3.49 1.55
N ARG A 189 12.08 4.56 1.60
CA ARG A 189 13.08 4.76 2.66
C ARG A 189 12.49 4.83 4.06
N GLU A 190 11.19 5.13 4.19
CA GLU A 190 10.54 5.17 5.51
C GLU A 190 10.08 3.79 6.00
N LEU A 191 10.19 2.73 5.17
CA LEU A 191 9.86 1.37 5.60
C LEU A 191 10.79 0.94 6.75
N PRO A 192 10.28 0.26 7.80
CA PRO A 192 11.09 -0.08 8.98
C PRO A 192 12.40 -0.78 8.64
N GLU A 193 12.34 -1.82 7.81
CA GLU A 193 13.50 -2.61 7.39
C GLU A 193 14.52 -1.79 6.59
N VAL A 194 14.04 -0.83 5.78
CA VAL A 194 14.91 0.07 5.01
C VAL A 194 15.53 1.13 5.90
N ARG A 195 14.79 1.67 6.88
CA ARG A 195 15.32 2.63 7.85
C ARG A 195 16.38 2.02 8.74
N GLU A 196 16.24 0.75 9.08
CA GLU A 196 17.23 0.00 9.85
C GLU A 196 18.52 -0.18 9.03
N ALA A 197 18.41 -0.66 7.79
CA ALA A 197 19.58 -0.89 6.92
C ALA A 197 20.21 0.41 6.40
N TRP A 198 19.41 1.44 6.11
CA TRP A 198 19.83 2.71 5.54
C TRP A 198 19.14 3.91 6.24
N PRO A 199 19.63 4.29 7.44
CA PRO A 199 19.04 5.36 8.24
C PRO A 199 18.91 6.70 7.51
N ILE A 200 17.86 7.44 7.85
CA ILE A 200 17.66 8.81 7.38
C ILE A 200 18.37 9.75 8.36
N SER A 201 19.55 10.23 7.98
CA SER A 201 20.39 11.09 8.83
C SER A 201 19.82 12.49 9.07
N ASP A 202 19.07 13.02 8.11
CA ASP A 202 18.45 14.35 8.16
C ASP A 202 16.96 14.21 7.78
N PRO A 203 16.07 13.99 8.78
CA PRO A 203 14.65 13.74 8.54
C PRO A 203 13.92 14.92 7.89
N ASP A 204 14.32 16.15 8.21
CA ASP A 204 13.67 17.37 7.70
C ASP A 204 13.99 17.55 6.22
N ARG A 205 15.28 17.54 5.86
CA ARG A 205 15.70 17.63 4.45
C ARG A 205 15.14 16.49 3.60
N TYR A 206 15.08 15.29 4.17
CA TYR A 206 14.47 14.14 3.51
C TYR A 206 12.96 14.35 3.29
N GLY A 207 12.27 14.86 4.31
CA GLY A 207 10.86 15.18 4.25
C GLY A 207 10.55 16.24 3.18
N ASP A 208 11.36 17.29 3.11
CA ASP A 208 11.25 18.34 2.10
C ASP A 208 11.46 17.79 0.70
N ALA A 209 12.48 16.94 0.49
CA ALA A 209 12.73 16.33 -0.82
C ALA A 209 11.58 15.45 -1.31
N LEU A 210 10.95 14.67 -0.41
CA LEU A 210 9.78 13.86 -0.78
C LEU A 210 8.56 14.74 -1.07
N ASN A 211 8.32 15.77 -0.24
CA ASN A 211 7.21 16.69 -0.44
C ASN A 211 7.34 17.45 -1.76
N ASP A 212 8.52 17.98 -2.08
CA ASP A 212 8.79 18.73 -3.31
C ASP A 212 8.54 17.88 -4.58
N VAL A 213 9.02 16.62 -4.60
CA VAL A 213 8.76 15.72 -5.73
C VAL A 213 7.27 15.42 -5.89
N PHE A 214 6.58 15.21 -4.77
CA PHE A 214 5.14 14.96 -4.79
C PHE A 214 4.34 16.19 -5.23
N GLU A 215 4.70 17.39 -4.76
CA GLU A 215 4.08 18.66 -5.12
C GLU A 215 4.20 18.89 -6.63
N ARG A 216 5.43 18.83 -7.17
CA ARG A 216 5.67 18.96 -8.63
C ARG A 216 4.89 17.96 -9.46
N LEU A 217 4.77 16.70 -8.99
CA LEU A 217 3.93 15.70 -9.66
C LEU A 217 2.45 16.11 -9.64
N THR A 218 1.92 16.51 -8.48
CA THR A 218 0.49 16.88 -8.34
C THR A 218 0.12 18.15 -9.10
N GLU A 219 1.03 19.12 -9.18
CA GLU A 219 0.86 20.34 -9.98
C GLU A 219 0.81 19.99 -11.46
N GLN A 220 1.75 19.17 -11.93
CA GLN A 220 1.80 18.72 -13.33
C GLN A 220 0.54 17.95 -13.73
N THR A 221 0.02 17.10 -12.84
CA THR A 221 -1.15 16.25 -13.12
C THR A 221 -2.48 16.98 -12.94
N LYS A 222 -2.47 18.17 -12.32
CA LYS A 222 -3.67 18.95 -11.96
C LYS A 222 -4.71 18.15 -11.17
N GLY A 223 -4.25 17.25 -10.30
CA GLY A 223 -5.11 16.42 -9.46
C GLY A 223 -4.77 14.93 -9.48
N ASN A 224 -5.71 14.11 -9.01
CA ASN A 224 -5.50 12.68 -8.83
C ASN A 224 -5.50 11.97 -10.18
N ARG A 225 -4.50 11.12 -10.38
CA ARG A 225 -4.30 10.31 -11.60
C ARG A 225 -4.14 8.86 -11.20
N ARG A 226 -4.89 7.96 -11.86
CA ARG A 226 -4.90 6.52 -11.59
C ARG A 226 -3.48 5.91 -11.68
N GLU A 227 -2.66 6.47 -12.55
CA GLU A 227 -1.26 6.11 -12.76
C GLU A 227 -0.39 6.30 -11.50
N PHE A 228 -0.76 7.25 -10.62
CA PHE A 228 0.09 7.71 -9.52
C PHE A 228 -0.55 7.54 -8.12
N ILE A 229 -1.70 6.86 -8.02
CA ILE A 229 -2.46 6.79 -6.76
C ILE A 229 -1.71 6.14 -5.60
N LEU A 230 -0.72 5.27 -5.86
CA LEU A 230 0.00 4.55 -4.80
C LEU A 230 0.96 5.46 -4.06
N LEU A 231 1.53 6.45 -4.76
CA LEU A 231 2.32 7.49 -4.11
C LEU A 231 1.40 8.42 -3.31
N GLN A 232 0.24 8.78 -3.86
CA GLN A 232 -0.72 9.63 -3.16
C GLN A 232 -1.29 8.96 -1.88
N ASP A 233 -1.61 7.67 -1.93
CA ASP A 233 -1.95 6.84 -0.75
C ASP A 233 -0.89 6.99 0.35
N ARG A 234 0.38 6.81 -0.04
CA ARG A 234 1.52 6.91 0.89
C ARG A 234 1.63 8.32 1.48
N MET A 235 1.46 9.36 0.67
CA MET A 235 1.51 10.75 1.14
C MET A 235 0.34 11.08 2.07
N PHE A 236 -0.87 10.56 1.83
CA PHE A 236 -1.98 10.69 2.77
C PHE A 236 -1.71 9.98 4.09
N ARG A 237 -1.17 8.75 4.07
CA ARG A 237 -0.80 8.01 5.29
C ARG A 237 0.26 8.75 6.10
N ARG A 238 1.29 9.28 5.45
CA ARG A 238 2.35 10.10 6.08
C ARG A 238 1.78 11.36 6.74
N ALA A 239 0.80 12.00 6.10
CA ALA A 239 0.10 13.16 6.65
C ALA A 239 -0.98 12.81 7.70
N GLY A 240 -1.11 11.54 8.12
CA GLY A 240 -2.14 11.09 9.06
C GLY A 240 -3.56 11.04 8.49
N LYS A 241 -3.73 11.23 7.18
CA LYS A 241 -5.02 11.30 6.45
C LYS A 241 -5.49 9.90 6.00
N LYS A 242 -5.58 8.97 6.95
CA LYS A 242 -5.84 7.54 6.69
C LYS A 242 -7.24 7.26 6.13
N GLY A 243 -8.25 8.02 6.53
CA GLY A 243 -9.59 7.94 5.98
C GLY A 243 -9.61 8.35 4.51
N ARG A 244 -8.91 9.45 4.16
CA ARG A 244 -8.75 9.86 2.76
C ARG A 244 -7.94 8.86 1.94
N ALA A 245 -6.90 8.26 2.52
CA ALA A 245 -6.15 7.18 1.89
C ALA A 245 -7.04 5.97 1.58
N LEU A 246 -7.89 5.58 2.53
CA LEU A 246 -8.84 4.48 2.35
C LEU A 246 -9.90 4.79 1.28
N GLU A 247 -10.49 5.98 1.27
CA GLU A 247 -11.42 6.39 0.20
C GLU A 247 -10.74 6.42 -1.18
N LEU A 248 -9.50 6.93 -1.26
CA LEU A 248 -8.71 6.93 -2.49
C LEU A 248 -8.50 5.49 -3.00
N LEU A 249 -8.08 4.59 -2.10
CA LEU A 249 -7.84 3.19 -2.44
C LEU A 249 -9.11 2.50 -2.96
N GLU A 250 -10.25 2.72 -2.30
CA GLU A 250 -11.54 2.16 -2.74
C GLU A 250 -12.00 2.72 -4.10
N ALA A 251 -11.86 4.02 -4.32
CA ALA A 251 -12.24 4.68 -5.57
C ALA A 251 -11.42 4.19 -6.77
N HIS A 252 -10.18 3.75 -6.52
CA HIS A 252 -9.23 3.32 -7.54
C HIS A 252 -8.94 1.81 -7.51
N ARG A 253 -9.71 1.01 -6.77
CA ARG A 253 -9.46 -0.43 -6.58
C ARG A 253 -9.29 -1.23 -7.88
N ARG A 254 -9.92 -0.79 -8.99
CA ARG A 254 -9.80 -1.44 -10.30
C ARG A 254 -8.50 -1.10 -11.03
N SER A 255 -7.82 0.00 -10.73
CA SER A 255 -6.55 0.35 -11.35
C SER A 255 -5.34 -0.10 -10.53
N ILE A 256 -5.54 -1.02 -9.57
CA ILE A 256 -4.52 -1.50 -8.66
C ILE A 256 -4.50 -3.02 -8.77
N ASP A 257 -3.31 -3.58 -8.82
CA ASP A 257 -3.13 -5.02 -8.70
C ASP A 257 -3.90 -5.57 -7.47
N PRO A 258 -4.70 -6.64 -7.64
CA PRO A 258 -5.53 -7.22 -6.59
C PRO A 258 -4.81 -7.48 -5.27
N LYS A 259 -3.59 -8.02 -5.30
CA LYS A 259 -2.80 -8.33 -4.11
C LYS A 259 -2.47 -7.04 -3.36
N TRP A 260 -1.96 -6.05 -4.08
CA TRP A 260 -1.59 -4.77 -3.49
C TRP A 260 -2.81 -3.99 -2.96
N TYR A 261 -3.95 -4.03 -3.64
CA TYR A 261 -5.20 -3.44 -3.16
C TYR A 261 -5.63 -4.05 -1.82
N LEU A 262 -5.74 -5.38 -1.75
CA LEU A 262 -6.19 -6.07 -0.53
C LEU A 262 -5.23 -5.83 0.63
N LYS A 263 -3.92 -5.95 0.41
CA LYS A 263 -2.90 -5.70 1.43
C LYS A 263 -3.01 -4.28 2.00
N LYS A 264 -3.06 -3.27 1.12
CA LYS A 264 -3.14 -1.85 1.53
C LYS A 264 -4.44 -1.54 2.28
N ARG A 265 -5.57 -2.11 1.85
CA ARG A 265 -6.86 -1.93 2.53
C ARG A 265 -6.81 -2.50 3.94
N ARG A 266 -6.32 -3.73 4.09
CA ARG A 266 -6.11 -4.39 5.39
C ARG A 266 -5.23 -3.53 6.30
N ASP A 267 -4.07 -3.10 5.81
CA ASP A 267 -3.12 -2.32 6.60
C ASP A 267 -3.70 -0.96 7.03
N LEU A 268 -4.43 -0.26 6.15
CA LEU A 268 -5.10 1.00 6.48
C LEU A 268 -6.16 0.84 7.58
N LEU A 269 -6.95 -0.23 7.51
CA LEU A 269 -7.96 -0.53 8.53
C LEU A 269 -7.30 -0.85 9.89
N GLN A 270 -6.16 -1.54 9.87
CA GLN A 270 -5.34 -1.76 11.06
C GLN A 270 -4.79 -0.44 11.63
N GLU A 271 -4.26 0.42 10.77
CA GLU A 271 -3.72 1.73 11.14
C GLU A 271 -4.76 2.69 11.71
N LEU A 272 -6.02 2.54 11.32
CA LEU A 272 -7.19 3.23 11.87
C LEU A 272 -7.68 2.60 13.18
N ARG A 273 -7.15 1.43 13.57
CA ARG A 273 -7.59 0.61 14.71
C ARG A 273 -9.06 0.21 14.59
N TRP A 274 -9.49 -0.11 13.36
CA TRP A 274 -10.86 -0.53 13.08
C TRP A 274 -10.92 -2.06 13.04
N ASP A 275 -10.91 -2.68 14.23
CA ASP A 275 -10.74 -4.14 14.35
C ASP A 275 -11.76 -4.97 13.57
N PRO A 276 -13.09 -4.68 13.60
CA PRO A 276 -14.04 -5.51 12.87
C PRO A 276 -13.80 -5.53 11.35
N PRO A 277 -13.72 -4.38 10.63
CA PRO A 277 -13.41 -4.42 9.20
C PRO A 277 -11.97 -4.86 8.92
N TYR A 278 -11.00 -4.60 9.81
CA TYR A 278 -9.64 -5.12 9.66
C TYR A 278 -9.61 -6.65 9.59
N ARG A 279 -10.32 -7.34 10.50
CA ARG A 279 -10.39 -8.81 10.51
C ARG A 279 -11.02 -9.35 9.23
N GLU A 280 -12.07 -8.70 8.75
CA GLU A 280 -12.72 -9.05 7.50
C GLU A 280 -11.79 -8.85 6.29
N ALA A 281 -11.07 -7.73 6.23
CA ALA A 281 -10.07 -7.47 5.19
C ALA A 281 -8.92 -8.47 5.24
N ALA A 282 -8.46 -8.86 6.44
CA ALA A 282 -7.41 -9.86 6.62
C ALA A 282 -7.87 -11.25 6.15
N GLN A 283 -9.12 -11.62 6.44
CA GLN A 283 -9.71 -12.86 5.96
C GLN A 283 -9.76 -12.88 4.42
N LEU A 284 -10.27 -11.81 3.79
CA LEU A 284 -10.31 -11.70 2.33
C LEU A 284 -8.93 -11.75 1.67
N TYR A 285 -7.89 -11.22 2.31
CA TYR A 285 -6.52 -11.30 1.82
C TYR A 285 -6.02 -12.76 1.79
N LEU A 286 -6.27 -13.51 2.86
CA LEU A 286 -5.90 -14.93 2.97
C LEU A 286 -6.73 -15.82 2.02
N GLU A 287 -8.03 -15.56 1.91
CA GLU A 287 -8.92 -16.30 0.98
C GLU A 287 -8.54 -16.10 -0.49
N ALA A 288 -7.93 -14.97 -0.83
CA ALA A 288 -7.36 -14.71 -2.16
C ALA A 288 -6.03 -15.46 -2.40
N GLY A 289 -5.52 -16.21 -1.42
CA GLY A 289 -4.29 -16.99 -1.55
C GLY A 289 -3.01 -16.19 -1.33
N TYR A 290 -3.10 -14.98 -0.76
CA TYR A 290 -1.94 -14.16 -0.46
C TYR A 290 -1.47 -14.35 0.99
N ASP A 291 -0.16 -14.30 1.19
CA ASP A 291 0.47 -14.25 2.51
C ASP A 291 1.33 -12.97 2.63
N ASP A 292 1.94 -12.77 3.80
CA ASP A 292 2.79 -11.60 4.04
C ASP A 292 4.23 -11.78 3.51
N GLU A 293 4.61 -13.01 3.12
CA GLU A 293 5.99 -13.39 2.73
C GLU A 293 6.22 -13.43 1.21
N SER A 294 5.16 -13.55 0.41
CA SER A 294 5.19 -13.55 -1.05
C SER A 294 5.05 -12.17 -1.67
#